data_AF-A0A7H1MBY7-F1
#
_entry.id   AF-A0A7H1MBY7-F1
#
_cell.length_a   1.000
_cell.length_b   1.000
_cell.length_c   1.000
_cell.angle_alpha   90.00
_cell.angle_beta   90.00
_cell.angle_gamma   90.00
#
_symmetry.space_group_name_H-M   'P 1'
#
loop_
_entity.id
_entity.type
_entity.pdbx_description
1 polymer ?
#
loop_
_entity_poly.entity_id
_entity_poly.type
_entity_poly.pdbx_seq_one_letter_code
_entity_poly.pdbx_strand_id
1 'polypeptide(L)'
;MHFPIWRIRLKTITVPAGDLKASKGMAELAAMFKQKNITFAQTEFAANVPQAEQNAAVDALLKQGNPHNFIIFTKGTTLPAGADANSKAGEHMYSFDYSYLLESARDWLFQQVKK
;
A
#
# COMPACT_ATOMS: atom_id res chain seq x y z
N MET A 1 11.64 13.61 23.72
CA MET A 1 10.41 13.87 22.94
C MET A 1 9.87 12.53 22.47
N HIS A 2 8.83 12.01 23.14
CA HIS A 2 8.23 10.71 22.84
C HIS A 2 6.98 10.96 21.98
N PHE A 3 7.06 10.66 20.69
CA PHE A 3 5.90 10.75 19.80
C PHE A 3 5.03 9.51 20.05
N PRO A 4 3.79 9.63 20.56
CA PRO A 4 2.91 8.48 20.70
C PRO A 4 2.54 7.95 19.31
N ILE A 5 2.94 6.72 19.03
CA ILE A 5 2.79 5.98 17.76
C ILE A 5 1.30 5.80 17.35
N TRP A 6 0.37 6.15 18.23
CA TRP A 6 -1.08 6.00 18.06
C TRP A 6 -1.74 7.03 17.14
N ARG A 7 -0.99 8.00 16.62
CA ARG A 7 -1.49 9.02 15.69
C ARG A 7 -0.92 8.88 14.28
N ILE A 8 -0.60 7.66 13.85
CA ILE A 8 -0.37 7.37 12.43
C ILE A 8 -1.73 7.33 11.74
N ARG A 9 -2.14 8.44 11.13
CA ARG A 9 -3.31 8.47 10.23
C ARG A 9 -2.92 8.07 8.81
N LEU A 10 -2.18 6.96 8.67
CA LEU A 10 -2.00 6.31 7.38
C LEU A 10 -3.28 5.53 7.11
N LYS A 11 -4.10 6.11 6.23
CA LYS A 11 -5.41 5.57 5.85
C LYS A 11 -5.30 4.57 4.70
N THR A 12 -4.27 4.73 3.88
CA THR A 12 -3.83 3.80 2.83
C THR A 12 -2.32 3.57 2.98
N ILE A 13 -1.88 2.32 2.91
CA ILE A 13 -0.45 1.98 2.89
C ILE A 13 -0.18 1.07 1.70
N THR A 14 0.79 1.46 0.88
CA THR A 14 1.20 0.71 -0.31
C THR A 14 2.53 0.00 -0.07
N VAL A 15 2.65 -1.25 -0.50
CA VAL A 15 3.76 -2.13 -0.12
C VAL A 15 4.23 -2.98 -1.29
N PRO A 16 5.50 -2.89 -1.71
CA PRO A 16 6.07 -3.90 -2.60
C PRO A 16 6.36 -5.18 -1.84
N ALA A 17 5.78 -6.30 -2.28
CA ALA A 17 6.01 -7.60 -1.66
C ALA A 17 7.46 -8.11 -1.81
N GLY A 18 8.26 -7.59 -2.75
CA GLY A 18 9.68 -7.91 -2.83
C GLY A 18 10.58 -7.07 -1.93
N ASP A 19 10.06 -6.03 -1.27
CA ASP A 19 10.76 -5.43 -0.14
C ASP A 19 10.47 -6.23 1.13
N LEU A 20 11.44 -7.06 1.53
CA LEU A 20 11.36 -7.89 2.73
C LEU A 20 11.22 -7.08 4.03
N LYS A 21 11.75 -5.84 4.08
CA LYS A 21 11.62 -4.98 5.26
C LYS A 21 10.24 -4.35 5.32
N ALA A 22 9.76 -3.79 4.21
CA ALA A 22 8.42 -3.21 4.14
C ALA A 22 7.32 -4.27 4.36
N SER A 23 7.47 -5.45 3.76
CA SER A 23 6.55 -6.58 3.93
C SER A 23 6.49 -7.06 5.38
N LYS A 24 7.64 -7.13 6.06
CA LYS A 24 7.68 -7.48 7.49
C LYS A 24 6.97 -6.43 8.35
N GLY A 25 7.27 -5.14 8.15
CA GLY A 25 6.61 -4.06 8.89
C GLY A 25 5.09 -4.05 8.70
N MET A 26 4.62 -4.40 7.51
CA MET A 26 3.20 -4.50 7.19
C MET A 26 2.52 -5.72 7.81
N ALA A 27 3.19 -6.87 7.83
CA ALA A 27 2.70 -8.04 8.55
C ALA A 27 2.56 -7.75 10.05
N GLU A 28 3.53 -7.05 10.65
CA GLU A 28 3.47 -6.61 12.05
C GLU A 28 2.31 -5.62 12.28
N LEU A 29 2.08 -4.70 11.34
CA LEU A 29 0.99 -3.72 11.43
C LEU A 29 -0.39 -4.39 11.28
N ALA A 30 -0.54 -5.33 10.35
CA ALA A 30 -1.75 -6.13 10.18
C ALA A 30 -2.03 -7.02 11.40
N ALA A 31 -0.98 -7.63 11.98
CA ALA A 31 -1.10 -8.39 13.23
C ALA A 31 -1.56 -7.50 14.40
N MET A 32 -1.00 -6.29 14.50
CA MET A 32 -1.40 -5.31 15.52
C MET A 32 -2.87 -4.86 15.33
N PHE A 33 -3.30 -4.65 14.09
CA PHE A 33 -4.69 -4.30 13.80
C PHE A 33 -5.66 -5.43 14.19
N LYS A 34 -5.31 -6.69 13.89
CA LYS A 34 -6.08 -7.85 14.37
C LYS A 34 -6.13 -7.91 15.89
N GLN A 35 -5.00 -7.72 16.57
CA GLN A 35 -4.94 -7.73 18.04
C GLN A 35 -5.79 -6.62 18.67
N LYS A 36 -5.86 -5.45 18.03
CA LYS A 36 -6.66 -4.30 18.49
C LYS A 36 -8.08 -4.26 17.94
N ASN A 37 -8.50 -5.28 17.19
CA ASN A 37 -9.81 -5.35 16.55
C ASN A 37 -10.11 -4.13 15.65
N ILE A 38 -9.07 -3.58 15.02
CA ILE A 38 -9.16 -2.47 14.07
C ILE A 38 -9.52 -3.06 12.71
N THR A 39 -10.63 -2.61 12.12
CA THR A 39 -11.04 -3.06 10.79
C THR A 39 -10.11 -2.49 9.72
N PHE A 40 -9.64 -3.37 8.85
CA PHE A 40 -8.88 -3.02 7.66
C PHE A 40 -9.28 -3.91 6.50
N ALA A 41 -9.01 -3.43 5.30
CA ALA A 41 -9.04 -4.24 4.11
C ALA A 41 -7.68 -4.26 3.42
N GLN A 42 -7.45 -5.28 2.61
CA GLN A 42 -6.23 -5.43 1.84
C GLN A 42 -6.53 -5.94 0.44
N THR A 43 -5.77 -5.47 -0.54
CA THR A 43 -5.75 -5.98 -1.90
C THR A 43 -4.32 -6.25 -2.33
N GLU A 44 -4.12 -7.26 -3.18
CA GLU A 44 -2.84 -7.57 -3.78
C GLU A 44 -3.00 -7.69 -5.30
N PHE A 45 -2.18 -6.97 -6.05
CA PHE A 45 -2.16 -7.03 -7.51
C PHE A 45 -0.76 -6.71 -8.06
N ALA A 46 -0.51 -7.09 -9.31
CA ALA A 46 0.78 -6.84 -9.95
C ALA A 46 0.90 -5.37 -10.40
N ALA A 47 2.02 -4.72 -10.10
CA ALA A 47 2.24 -3.29 -10.42
C ALA A 47 2.40 -3.01 -11.92
N ASN A 48 2.67 -4.04 -12.72
CA ASN A 48 2.84 -3.95 -14.17
C ASN A 48 1.54 -4.16 -14.97
N VAL A 49 0.39 -4.39 -14.32
CA VAL A 49 -0.91 -4.45 -15.00
C VAL A 49 -1.34 -3.05 -15.45
N PRO A 50 -2.22 -2.93 -16.46
CA PRO A 50 -2.73 -1.64 -16.91
C PRO A 50 -3.28 -0.78 -15.76
N GLN A 51 -3.05 0.54 -15.81
CA GLN A 51 -3.47 1.46 -14.74
C GLN A 51 -4.97 1.38 -14.42
N ALA A 52 -5.80 1.14 -15.43
CA ALA A 52 -7.24 0.96 -15.25
C ALA A 52 -7.57 -0.26 -14.36
N GLU A 53 -6.81 -1.35 -14.48
CA GLU A 53 -6.98 -2.54 -13.64
C GLU A 53 -6.49 -2.29 -12.21
N GLN A 54 -5.39 -1.56 -12.06
CA GLN A 54 -4.90 -1.13 -10.74
C GLN A 54 -5.94 -0.27 -10.01
N ASN A 55 -6.47 0.74 -10.71
CA ASN A 55 -7.51 1.62 -10.17
C ASN A 55 -8.78 0.84 -9.83
N ALA A 56 -9.20 -0.11 -10.68
CA ALA A 56 -10.36 -0.95 -10.39
C ALA A 56 -10.19 -1.82 -9.13
N ALA A 57 -8.99 -2.38 -8.92
CA ALA A 57 -8.68 -3.15 -7.72
C ALA A 57 -8.71 -2.26 -6.45
N VAL A 58 -8.17 -1.04 -6.55
CA VAL A 58 -8.22 -0.05 -5.47
C VAL A 58 -9.65 0.43 -5.21
N ASP A 59 -10.45 0.71 -6.24
CA ASP A 59 -11.85 1.09 -6.09
C ASP A 59 -12.66 0.00 -5.39
N ALA A 60 -12.44 -1.27 -5.77
CA ALA A 60 -13.10 -2.41 -5.12
C ALA A 60 -12.73 -2.50 -3.63
N LEU A 61 -11.48 -2.21 -3.28
CA LEU A 61 -11.02 -2.13 -1.90
C LEU A 61 -11.70 -0.99 -1.13
N LEU A 62 -11.70 0.21 -1.71
CA LEU A 62 -12.24 1.42 -1.07
C LEU A 62 -13.76 1.39 -0.92
N LYS A 63 -14.48 0.73 -1.85
CA LYS A 63 -15.94 0.49 -1.76
C LYS A 63 -16.35 -0.30 -0.52
N GLN A 64 -15.44 -1.03 0.11
CA GLN A 64 -15.72 -1.73 1.37
C GLN A 64 -15.92 -0.77 2.55
N GLY A 65 -15.59 0.52 2.40
CA GLY A 65 -15.85 1.54 3.41
C GLY A 65 -14.93 1.45 4.63
N ASN A 66 -13.85 0.68 4.54
CA ASN A 66 -12.91 0.51 5.65
C ASN A 66 -12.08 1.77 5.87
N PRO A 67 -11.85 2.18 7.13
CA PRO A 67 -11.06 3.37 7.46
C PRO A 67 -9.56 3.18 7.20
N HIS A 68 -9.10 1.93 7.09
CA HIS A 68 -7.72 1.56 6.82
C HIS A 68 -7.66 0.55 5.69
N ASN A 69 -6.81 0.81 4.71
CA ASN A 69 -6.70 0.02 3.49
C ASN A 69 -5.23 -0.28 3.19
N PHE A 70 -4.94 -1.52 2.81
CA PHE A 70 -3.60 -1.97 2.41
C PHE A 70 -3.59 -2.32 0.92
N ILE A 71 -2.62 -1.76 0.21
CA ILE A 71 -2.40 -2.02 -1.21
C ILE A 71 -1.06 -2.72 -1.32
N ILE A 72 -1.05 -3.94 -1.84
CA ILE A 72 0.16 -4.76 -1.92
C ILE A 72 0.47 -4.98 -3.39
N PHE A 73 1.68 -4.63 -3.81
CA PHE A 73 2.18 -4.96 -5.14
C PHE A 73 2.88 -6.30 -5.11
N THR A 74 2.52 -7.20 -6.02
CA THR A 74 3.14 -8.52 -6.13
C THR A 74 4.65 -8.42 -6.37
N LYS A 75 5.42 -9.31 -5.73
CA LYS A 75 6.89 -9.33 -5.83
C LYS A 75 7.35 -9.45 -7.29
N GLY A 76 8.37 -8.69 -7.65
CA GLY A 76 8.98 -8.71 -8.98
C GLY A 76 8.17 -8.01 -10.07
N THR A 77 7.01 -7.41 -9.73
CA THR A 77 6.15 -6.70 -10.70
C THR A 77 6.35 -5.20 -10.69
N THR A 78 7.06 -4.68 -9.68
CA THR A 78 7.41 -3.27 -9.51
C THR A 78 8.73 -2.90 -10.21
N LEU A 79 9.54 -3.86 -10.63
CA LEU A 79 10.77 -3.57 -11.34
C LEU A 79 10.49 -3.46 -12.84
N PRO A 80 10.98 -2.41 -13.51
CA PRO A 80 10.94 -2.37 -14.96
C PRO A 80 11.77 -3.51 -15.55
N ALA A 81 11.40 -3.98 -16.74
CA ALA A 81 12.10 -5.07 -17.42
C ALA A 81 13.60 -4.74 -17.58
N GLY A 82 14.46 -5.58 -17.00
CA GLY A 82 15.92 -5.39 -17.01
C GLY A 82 16.50 -4.65 -15.81
N ALA A 83 15.69 -4.21 -14.84
CA ALA A 83 16.20 -3.67 -13.59
C ALA A 83 16.69 -4.79 -12.65
N ASP A 84 17.84 -4.55 -12.01
CA ASP A 84 18.39 -5.46 -11.01
C ASP A 84 17.55 -5.42 -9.72
N ALA A 85 16.95 -6.56 -9.39
CA ALA A 85 16.19 -6.77 -8.16
C ALA A 85 17.04 -6.59 -6.88
N ASN A 86 18.37 -6.67 -6.99
CA ASN A 86 19.33 -6.44 -5.91
C ASN A 86 19.88 -5.01 -5.88
N SER A 87 19.42 -4.11 -6.76
CA SER A 87 19.85 -2.71 -6.71
C SER A 87 19.46 -2.05 -5.39
N LYS A 88 20.28 -1.11 -4.91
CA LYS A 88 20.03 -0.38 -3.65
C LYS A 88 18.69 0.38 -3.64
N ALA A 89 18.16 0.71 -4.81
CA ALA A 89 16.83 1.30 -4.98
C ALA A 89 15.72 0.24 -4.95
N GLY A 90 15.95 -0.91 -5.60
CA GLY A 90 15.14 -2.13 -5.52
C GLY A 90 13.64 -1.92 -5.75
N GLU A 91 12.84 -2.92 -5.39
CA GLU A 91 11.37 -2.82 -5.46
C GLU A 91 10.78 -1.71 -4.58
N HIS A 92 11.50 -1.29 -3.54
CA HIS A 92 11.07 -0.24 -2.62
C HIS A 92 10.85 1.09 -3.35
N MET A 93 11.84 1.57 -4.09
CA MET A 93 11.76 2.89 -4.74
C MET A 93 10.76 2.90 -5.89
N TYR A 94 10.74 1.85 -6.71
CA TYR A 94 9.80 1.78 -7.83
C TYR A 94 8.34 1.66 -7.38
N SER A 95 8.07 1.04 -6.22
CA SER A 95 6.70 0.96 -5.71
C SER A 95 6.06 2.32 -5.45
N PHE A 96 6.85 3.37 -5.16
CA PHE A 96 6.32 4.72 -4.98
C PHE A 96 5.78 5.27 -6.29
N ASP A 97 6.48 5.08 -7.40
CA ASP A 97 6.03 5.56 -8.72
C ASP A 97 4.66 4.97 -9.08
N TYR A 98 4.49 3.65 -8.92
CA TYR A 98 3.19 3.00 -9.13
C TYR A 98 2.13 3.48 -8.14
N SER A 99 2.50 3.69 -6.87
CA SER A 99 1.57 4.19 -5.86
C SER A 99 1.02 5.58 -6.18
N TYR A 100 1.83 6.48 -6.75
CA TYR A 100 1.41 7.82 -7.13
C TYR A 100 0.48 7.85 -8.34
N LEU A 101 0.50 6.82 -9.19
CA LEU A 101 -0.40 6.70 -10.34
C LEU A 101 -1.80 6.19 -9.96
N LEU A 102 -2.00 5.66 -8.75
CA LEU A 102 -3.30 5.17 -8.27
C LEU A 102 -4.26 6.33 -8.00
N GLU A 103 -4.99 6.74 -9.03
CA GLU A 103 -5.93 7.88 -8.96
C GLU A 103 -7.00 7.65 -7.90
N SER A 104 -7.57 6.45 -7.84
CA SER A 104 -8.55 6.06 -6.83
C SER A 104 -8.06 6.24 -5.40
N ALA A 105 -6.80 5.87 -5.12
CA ALA A 105 -6.19 6.03 -3.80
C ALA A 105 -5.98 7.52 -3.48
N ARG A 106 -5.53 8.30 -4.47
CA ARG A 106 -5.30 9.74 -4.36
C ARG A 106 -6.60 10.50 -4.08
N ASP A 107 -7.63 10.26 -4.87
CA ASP A 107 -8.93 10.92 -4.76
C ASP A 107 -9.58 10.61 -3.41
N TRP A 108 -9.53 9.34 -3.00
CA TRP A 108 -10.01 8.95 -1.69
C TRP A 108 -9.25 9.61 -0.55
N LEU A 109 -7.92 9.76 -0.65
CA LEU A 109 -7.10 10.46 0.34
C LEU A 109 -7.51 11.93 0.45
N PHE A 110 -7.81 12.60 -0.67
CA PHE A 110 -8.27 14.00 -0.66
C PHE A 110 -9.67 14.18 -0.08
N GLN A 111 -10.54 13.16 -0.15
CA GLN A 111 -11.85 13.18 0.50
C GLN A 111 -11.77 13.06 2.04
N GLN A 112 -10.59 12.75 2.59
CA GLN A 112 -10.41 12.55 4.03
C GLN A 112 -10.33 13.90 4.78
N VAL A 113 -11.48 14.40 5.20
CA VAL A 113 -11.55 15.57 6.09
C VAL A 113 -11.13 15.21 7.53
N LYS A 114 -10.50 16.16 8.23
CA LYS A 114 -10.35 16.10 9.69
C LYS A 114 -11.76 16.21 10.29
N LYS A 115 -12.30 15.09 10.78
CA LYS A 115 -13.28 15.13 11.86
C LYS A 115 -12.57 15.43 13.17
#